data_AF-A0A1I3CGH3-F1
#
_entry.id   AF-A0A1I3CGH3-F1
#
_cell.length_a   1.000
_cell.length_b   1.000
_cell.length_c   1.000
_cell.angle_alpha   90.00
_cell.angle_beta   90.00
_cell.angle_gamma   90.00
#
_symmetry.space_group_name_H-M   'P 1'
#
loop_
_entity.id
_entity.type
_entity.pdbx_description
1 polymer ?
#
loop_
_entity_poly.entity_id
_entity_poly.type
_entity_poly.pdbx_seq_one_letter_code
_entity_poly.pdbx_strand_id
1 'polypeptide(L)'
;MELTRRDAVAALAAVGAAGGVAVGVRHAGGGGQDAAGGEADGDGGRHDDADGGADEETVRSTMVAVAAVVYPDAVSNVEAFVDRFLDGRLDGSAHAAGLREAVADLEAASRSWYDAPVAELSAADREELLRGTGADTAEEDPDGTTAERVRYYVVNDLLLALYASPTGGELVGIENPQGHPGGAESYRRGPK
;
A
#
# COMPACT_ATOMS: atom_id res chain seq x y z
N MET A 1 28.90 -29.70 31.12
CA MET A 1 27.74 -30.13 30.34
C MET A 1 27.56 -29.12 29.23
N GLU A 2 27.90 -29.51 28.01
CA GLU A 2 27.76 -28.70 26.81
C GLU A 2 26.32 -28.83 26.33
N LEU A 3 25.53 -27.76 26.42
CA LEU A 3 24.23 -27.71 25.77
C LEU A 3 24.46 -27.16 24.36
N THR A 4 24.51 -28.09 23.42
CA THR A 4 24.71 -27.86 21.99
C THR A 4 23.49 -27.19 21.38
N ARG A 5 23.71 -26.35 20.36
CA ARG A 5 22.77 -25.44 19.67
C ARG A 5 21.62 -26.13 18.90
N ARG A 6 20.97 -27.15 19.48
CA ARG A 6 20.00 -27.98 18.78
C ARG A 6 18.67 -28.18 19.51
N ASP A 7 18.49 -27.58 20.68
CA ASP A 7 17.25 -27.70 21.46
C ASP A 7 16.35 -26.45 21.43
N ALA A 8 16.66 -25.46 20.59
CA ALA A 8 15.91 -24.20 20.50
C ALA A 8 14.81 -24.20 19.40
N VAL A 9 14.52 -25.34 18.76
CA VAL A 9 13.59 -25.40 17.60
C VAL A 9 12.27 -26.11 17.93
N ALA A 10 11.87 -26.14 19.20
CA ALA A 10 10.57 -26.71 19.61
C ALA A 10 9.72 -25.68 20.36
N ALA A 11 9.38 -24.57 19.71
CA ALA A 11 8.36 -23.62 20.18
C ALA A 11 7.77 -22.80 19.02
N LEU A 12 7.05 -23.46 18.10
CA LEU A 12 6.21 -22.77 17.10
C LEU A 12 5.00 -23.62 16.69
N ALA A 13 4.37 -24.24 17.68
CA ALA A 13 3.13 -24.99 17.50
C ALA A 13 2.19 -24.75 18.68
N ALA A 14 1.57 -23.57 18.73
CA ALA A 14 0.29 -23.33 19.39
C ALA A 14 -0.14 -21.87 19.16
N VAL A 15 -1.46 -21.67 18.99
CA VAL A 15 -2.20 -20.41 18.83
C VAL A 15 -2.30 -19.94 17.36
N GLY A 16 -3.48 -19.92 16.71
CA GLY A 16 -4.83 -20.20 17.18
C GLY A 16 -5.78 -20.43 16.00
N ALA A 17 -6.67 -21.40 16.17
CA ALA A 17 -7.79 -21.67 15.30
C ALA A 17 -8.95 -20.72 15.64
N ALA A 18 -9.38 -19.89 14.70
CA ALA A 18 -10.75 -19.35 14.58
C ALA A 18 -10.86 -18.54 13.27
N GLY A 19 -11.81 -18.90 12.40
CA GLY A 19 -12.17 -18.11 11.20
C GLY A 19 -12.19 -18.97 9.94
N GLY A 20 -13.38 -19.29 9.45
CA GLY A 20 -13.62 -20.39 8.53
C GLY A 20 -13.22 -20.16 7.07
N VAL A 21 -12.68 -21.22 6.46
CA VAL A 21 -12.65 -21.40 5.00
C VAL A 21 -13.85 -22.27 4.63
N ALA A 22 -14.88 -21.67 4.06
CA ALA A 22 -15.96 -22.38 3.40
C ALA A 22 -15.69 -22.47 1.89
N VAL A 23 -14.85 -23.42 1.48
CA VAL A 23 -14.81 -23.89 0.08
C VAL A 23 -15.34 -25.32 0.06
N GLY A 24 -16.66 -25.43 -0.02
CA GLY A 24 -17.37 -26.69 -0.17
C GLY A 24 -18.14 -26.71 -1.49
N VAL A 25 -17.53 -27.23 -2.56
CA VAL A 25 -18.28 -27.74 -3.71
C VAL A 25 -17.91 -29.21 -3.89
N ARG A 26 -18.70 -30.07 -3.24
CA ARG A 26 -18.77 -31.50 -3.55
C ARG A 26 -20.17 -31.81 -4.06
N HIS A 27 -20.16 -32.34 -5.27
CA HIS A 27 -21.26 -32.60 -6.18
C HIS A 27 -22.25 -33.66 -5.66
N ALA A 28 -23.54 -33.33 -5.87
CA ALA A 28 -24.72 -34.19 -6.08
C ALA A 28 -25.04 -35.33 -5.10
N GLY A 29 -26.25 -35.24 -4.50
CA GLY A 29 -26.91 -36.39 -3.90
C GLY A 29 -28.11 -36.08 -3.01
N GLY A 30 -29.26 -35.77 -3.63
CA GLY A 30 -30.58 -36.24 -3.19
C GLY A 30 -31.17 -35.80 -1.84
N GLY A 31 -32.14 -34.88 -1.90
CA GLY A 31 -33.48 -35.08 -1.31
C GLY A 31 -33.71 -34.70 0.15
N GLY A 32 -34.65 -33.78 0.38
CA GLY A 32 -35.35 -33.62 1.66
C GLY A 32 -35.71 -32.18 2.00
N GLN A 33 -36.98 -31.82 1.76
CA GLN A 33 -37.63 -30.58 2.21
C GLN A 33 -37.75 -30.56 3.75
N ASP A 34 -37.68 -29.37 4.37
CA ASP A 34 -38.80 -28.79 5.13
C ASP A 34 -38.45 -27.39 5.69
N ALA A 35 -39.51 -26.59 5.81
CA ALA A 35 -39.54 -25.12 5.80
C ALA A 35 -39.41 -24.43 7.18
N ALA A 36 -39.07 -23.14 7.19
CA ALA A 36 -39.94 -22.03 7.65
C ALA A 36 -39.15 -20.78 8.12
N GLY A 37 -39.55 -19.60 7.60
CA GLY A 37 -39.77 -18.41 8.42
C GLY A 37 -38.90 -17.16 8.15
N GLY A 38 -39.50 -16.14 7.52
CA GLY A 38 -39.31 -14.72 7.91
C GLY A 38 -38.59 -13.79 6.94
N GLU A 39 -39.31 -13.23 5.95
CA GLU A 39 -39.05 -11.92 5.32
C GLU A 39 -39.75 -10.84 6.19
N ALA A 40 -39.36 -9.57 6.36
CA ALA A 40 -38.31 -8.69 5.86
C ALA A 40 -38.24 -7.47 6.84
N ASP A 41 -37.47 -6.45 6.45
CA ASP A 41 -37.40 -5.07 6.99
C ASP A 41 -36.24 -4.75 7.95
N GLY A 42 -35.11 -4.43 7.34
CA GLY A 42 -33.97 -3.74 7.96
C GLY A 42 -33.19 -2.96 6.90
N ASP A 43 -33.69 -1.76 6.60
CA ASP A 43 -32.95 -0.56 6.17
C ASP A 43 -31.60 -0.78 5.47
N GLY A 44 -31.66 -0.91 4.13
CA GLY A 44 -30.50 -0.97 3.26
C GLY A 44 -29.90 0.42 3.07
N GLY A 45 -28.80 0.67 3.75
CA GLY A 45 -28.01 1.88 3.59
C GLY A 45 -26.64 1.84 4.27
N ARG A 46 -26.04 0.67 4.46
CA ARG A 46 -24.59 0.56 4.59
C ARG A 46 -24.05 0.21 3.22
N HIS A 47 -23.30 1.14 2.62
CA HIS A 47 -22.30 0.74 1.65
C HIS A 47 -21.39 -0.25 2.39
N ASP A 48 -21.58 -1.53 2.12
CA ASP A 48 -20.61 -2.55 2.49
C ASP A 48 -19.37 -2.30 1.62
N ASP A 49 -18.50 -1.41 2.10
CA ASP A 49 -17.09 -1.32 1.71
C ASP A 49 -16.38 -2.60 2.21
N ALA A 50 -16.74 -3.73 1.63
CA ALA A 50 -16.07 -5.01 1.83
C ALA A 50 -15.06 -5.27 0.71
N ASP A 51 -14.29 -4.24 0.33
CA ASP A 51 -13.02 -4.39 -0.35
C ASP A 51 -11.94 -4.36 0.75
N GLY A 52 -11.15 -5.42 0.88
CA GLY A 52 -10.26 -5.67 2.02
C GLY A 52 -9.05 -4.73 2.18
N GLY A 53 -9.09 -3.53 1.60
CA GLY A 53 -8.01 -2.54 1.63
C GLY A 53 -8.21 -1.42 2.66
N ALA A 54 -7.23 -0.53 2.76
CA ALA A 54 -7.27 0.64 3.63
C ALA A 54 -8.28 1.69 3.13
N ASP A 55 -8.90 2.42 4.07
CA ASP A 55 -9.74 3.58 3.73
C ASP A 55 -8.91 4.75 3.18
N GLU A 56 -9.58 5.71 2.53
CA GLU A 56 -8.91 6.82 1.84
C GLU A 56 -8.05 7.69 2.78
N GLU A 57 -8.52 7.94 4.00
CA GLU A 57 -7.78 8.73 5.00
C GLU A 57 -6.49 8.03 5.42
N THR A 58 -6.57 6.71 5.65
CA THR A 58 -5.41 5.86 5.94
C THR A 58 -4.45 5.89 4.76
N VAL A 59 -4.92 5.69 3.53
CA VAL A 59 -4.06 5.76 2.34
C VAL A 59 -3.32 7.09 2.24
N ARG A 60 -4.02 8.21 2.38
CA ARG A 60 -3.40 9.55 2.31
C ARG A 60 -2.34 9.73 3.39
N SER A 61 -2.69 9.46 4.65
CA SER A 61 -1.76 9.63 5.77
C SER A 61 -0.55 8.71 5.69
N THR A 62 -0.71 7.44 5.32
CA THR A 62 0.39 6.49 5.10
C THR A 62 1.28 6.94 3.94
N MET A 63 0.71 7.34 2.80
CA MET A 63 1.50 7.78 1.63
C MET A 63 2.31 9.04 1.93
N VAL A 64 1.75 10.01 2.66
CA VAL A 64 2.49 11.20 3.10
C VAL A 64 3.62 10.83 4.07
N ALA A 65 3.35 9.92 5.01
CA ALA A 65 4.34 9.46 5.97
C ALA A 65 5.52 8.74 5.31
N VAL A 66 5.24 7.89 4.31
CA VAL A 66 6.26 7.19 3.52
C VAL A 66 7.00 8.15 2.58
N ALA A 67 6.31 9.12 1.97
CA ALA A 67 6.95 10.12 1.13
C ALA A 67 8.03 10.91 1.88
N ALA A 68 7.85 11.16 3.18
CA ALA A 68 8.84 11.84 4.01
C ALA A 68 10.18 11.09 4.16
N VAL A 69 10.23 9.79 3.86
CA VAL A 69 11.47 8.98 3.88
C VAL A 69 11.95 8.58 2.49
N VAL A 70 11.05 8.51 1.50
CA VAL A 70 11.40 8.19 0.11
C VAL A 70 11.91 9.42 -0.64
N TYR A 71 11.39 10.60 -0.33
CA TYR A 71 11.79 11.84 -1.00
C TYR A 71 13.07 12.42 -0.42
N PRO A 72 13.91 13.05 -1.28
CA PRO A 72 15.07 13.78 -0.78
C PRO A 72 14.63 15.01 0.02
N ASP A 73 15.41 15.38 1.05
CA ASP A 73 15.14 16.51 1.96
C ASP A 73 14.91 17.87 1.27
N ALA A 74 15.35 18.01 0.01
CA ALA A 74 15.13 19.20 -0.79
C ALA A 74 13.65 19.42 -1.19
N VAL A 75 12.82 18.38 -1.12
CA VAL A 75 11.39 18.46 -1.41
C VAL A 75 10.65 19.04 -0.21
N SER A 76 9.94 20.14 -0.42
CA SER A 76 9.11 20.80 0.59
C SER A 76 7.62 20.64 0.27
N ASN A 77 6.76 20.84 1.26
CA ASN A 77 5.29 20.69 1.15
C ASN A 77 4.84 19.31 0.65
N VAL A 78 5.47 18.24 1.14
CA VAL A 78 5.23 16.84 0.74
C VAL A 78 3.75 16.45 0.84
N GLU A 79 3.08 16.83 1.93
CA GLU A 79 1.67 16.50 2.18
C GLU A 79 0.74 16.98 1.05
N ALA A 80 0.69 18.29 0.82
CA ALA A 80 -0.16 18.89 -0.21
C ALA A 80 0.16 18.37 -1.62
N PHE A 81 1.42 18.00 -1.85
CA PHE A 81 1.87 17.44 -3.11
C PHE A 81 1.33 16.01 -3.32
N VAL A 82 1.53 15.13 -2.34
CA VAL A 82 1.06 13.74 -2.37
C VAL A 82 -0.47 13.70 -2.43
N ASP A 83 -1.17 14.53 -1.67
CA ASP A 83 -2.63 14.58 -1.69
C ASP A 83 -3.19 14.88 -3.08
N ARG A 84 -2.62 15.87 -3.77
CA ARG A 84 -3.02 16.21 -5.14
C ARG A 84 -2.76 15.07 -6.13
N PHE A 85 -1.67 14.34 -5.94
CA PHE A 85 -1.36 13.17 -6.77
C PHE A 85 -2.37 12.04 -6.52
N LEU A 86 -2.78 11.83 -5.27
CA LEU A 86 -3.74 10.81 -4.88
C LEU A 86 -5.17 11.10 -5.37
N ASP A 87 -5.55 12.37 -5.54
CA ASP A 87 -6.88 12.73 -6.09
C ASP A 87 -7.17 12.05 -7.45
N GLY A 88 -6.14 11.87 -8.29
CA GLY A 88 -6.27 11.18 -9.57
C GLY A 88 -6.00 9.68 -9.50
N ARG A 89 -5.48 9.17 -8.38
CA ARG A 89 -5.03 7.78 -8.22
C ARG A 89 -5.96 6.91 -7.38
N LEU A 90 -6.72 7.53 -6.49
CA LEU A 90 -7.77 6.89 -5.70
C LEU A 90 -9.10 6.90 -6.45
N ASP A 91 -9.05 6.73 -7.76
CA ASP A 91 -10.23 6.49 -8.57
C ASP A 91 -10.82 5.10 -8.27
N GLY A 92 -11.97 4.76 -8.82
CA GLY A 92 -12.56 3.42 -8.64
C GLY A 92 -11.86 2.31 -9.43
N SER A 93 -10.59 2.50 -9.82
CA SER A 93 -9.87 1.55 -10.68
C SER A 93 -9.26 0.38 -9.90
N ALA A 94 -8.84 -0.64 -10.65
CA ALA A 94 -8.08 -1.76 -10.10
C ALA A 94 -6.74 -1.32 -9.48
N HIS A 95 -6.10 -0.27 -10.03
CA HIS A 95 -4.86 0.26 -9.45
C HIS A 95 -5.11 0.88 -8.08
N ALA A 96 -6.20 1.62 -7.93
CA ALA A 96 -6.58 2.21 -6.65
C ALA A 96 -6.92 1.14 -5.60
N ALA A 97 -7.53 0.02 -6.01
CA ALA A 97 -7.75 -1.13 -5.13
C ALA A 97 -6.41 -1.75 -4.68
N GLY A 98 -5.49 -1.99 -5.62
CA GLY A 98 -4.15 -2.51 -5.30
C GLY A 98 -3.34 -1.59 -4.38
N LEU A 99 -3.45 -0.27 -4.56
CA LEU A 99 -2.86 0.71 -3.64
C LEU A 99 -3.46 0.61 -2.23
N ARG A 100 -4.80 0.50 -2.10
CA ARG A 100 -5.46 0.34 -0.80
C ARG A 100 -5.02 -0.94 -0.09
N GLU A 101 -4.87 -2.05 -0.83
CA GLU A 101 -4.38 -3.31 -0.28
C GLU A 101 -2.91 -3.22 0.17
N ALA A 102 -2.04 -2.65 -0.66
CA ALA A 102 -0.62 -2.49 -0.31
C ALA A 102 -0.42 -1.59 0.91
N VAL A 103 -1.22 -0.53 1.05
CA VAL A 103 -1.23 0.31 2.27
C VAL A 103 -1.72 -0.49 3.48
N ALA A 104 -2.78 -1.29 3.32
CA ALA A 104 -3.29 -2.11 4.42
C ALA A 104 -2.23 -3.11 4.93
N ASP A 105 -1.47 -3.73 4.02
CA ASP A 105 -0.36 -4.60 4.37
C ASP A 105 0.75 -3.88 5.16
N LEU A 106 1.11 -2.67 4.72
CA LEU A 106 2.14 -1.87 5.38
C LEU A 106 1.69 -1.42 6.78
N GLU A 107 0.42 -1.02 6.92
CA GLU A 107 -0.20 -0.71 8.21
C GLU A 107 -0.24 -1.93 9.14
N ALA A 108 -0.54 -3.11 8.59
CA ALA A 108 -0.51 -4.35 9.37
C ALA A 108 0.91 -4.68 9.86
N ALA A 109 1.93 -4.51 9.00
CA ALA A 109 3.33 -4.70 9.38
C ALA A 109 3.75 -3.68 10.47
N SER A 110 3.39 -2.41 10.30
CA SER A 110 3.66 -1.35 11.28
C SER A 110 3.06 -1.67 12.64
N ARG A 111 1.77 -2.01 12.70
CA ARG A 111 1.10 -2.40 13.95
C ARG A 111 1.72 -3.65 14.56
N SER A 112 2.13 -4.61 13.74
CA SER A 112 2.77 -5.84 14.24
C SER A 112 4.14 -5.61 14.86
N TRP A 113 4.94 -4.67 14.35
CA TRP A 113 6.33 -4.49 14.76
C TRP A 113 6.51 -3.33 15.75
N TYR A 114 5.68 -2.30 15.65
CA TYR A 114 5.81 -1.04 16.38
C TYR A 114 4.58 -0.69 17.21
N ASP A 115 3.49 -1.44 17.12
CA ASP A 115 2.21 -1.17 17.82
C ASP A 115 1.65 0.24 17.54
N ALA A 116 1.92 0.76 16.34
CA ALA A 116 1.53 2.09 15.91
C ALA A 116 1.20 2.11 14.40
N PRO A 117 0.32 3.03 13.94
CA PRO A 117 0.10 3.26 12.51
C PRO A 117 1.34 3.91 11.87
N VAL A 118 1.49 3.76 10.55
CA VAL A 118 2.69 4.24 9.83
C VAL A 118 2.88 5.75 9.99
N ALA A 119 1.77 6.50 10.01
CA ALA A 119 1.78 7.95 10.18
C ALA A 119 2.31 8.44 11.54
N GLU A 120 2.29 7.60 12.58
CA GLU A 120 2.79 7.95 13.92
C GLU A 120 4.25 7.55 14.15
N LEU A 121 4.81 6.71 13.28
CA LEU A 121 6.20 6.29 13.37
C LEU A 121 7.18 7.46 13.17
N SER A 122 8.36 7.36 13.78
CA SER A 122 9.47 8.25 13.47
C SER A 122 9.98 8.01 12.04
N ALA A 123 10.68 8.99 11.44
CA ALA A 123 11.27 8.79 10.11
C ALA A 123 12.20 7.57 10.04
N ALA A 124 13.02 7.37 11.08
CA ALA A 124 13.91 6.22 11.15
C ALA A 124 13.15 4.88 11.23
N ASP A 125 12.04 4.82 11.98
CA ASP A 125 11.22 3.62 12.08
C ASP A 125 10.46 3.34 10.77
N ARG A 126 10.01 4.39 10.06
CA ARG A 126 9.39 4.23 8.73
C ARG A 126 10.37 3.68 7.71
N GLU A 127 11.61 4.18 7.71
CA GLU A 127 12.67 3.62 6.87
C GLU A 127 12.94 2.14 7.20
N GLU A 128 13.00 1.80 8.48
CA GLU A 128 13.24 0.44 8.92
C GLU A 128 12.05 -0.48 8.60
N LEU A 129 10.82 0.02 8.67
CA LEU A 129 9.62 -0.69 8.23
C LEU A 129 9.70 -1.06 6.74
N LEU A 130 10.09 -0.13 5.88
CA LEU A 130 10.24 -0.39 4.44
C LEU A 130 11.34 -1.41 4.15
N ARG A 131 12.50 -1.28 4.81
CA ARG A 131 13.61 -2.24 4.70
C ARG A 131 13.23 -3.62 5.25
N GLY A 132 12.58 -3.66 6.40
CA GLY A 132 12.12 -4.90 7.05
C GLY A 132 11.07 -5.63 6.23
N THR A 133 10.22 -4.90 5.50
CA THR A 133 9.25 -5.46 4.56
C THR A 133 9.94 -5.98 3.28
N GLY A 134 11.15 -5.52 2.99
CA GLY A 134 11.91 -5.86 1.78
C GLY A 134 11.52 -5.03 0.55
N ALA A 135 10.70 -3.99 0.71
CA ALA A 135 10.21 -3.18 -0.39
C ALA A 135 11.30 -2.32 -1.06
N ASP A 136 12.44 -2.14 -0.40
CA ASP A 136 13.60 -1.43 -0.95
C ASP A 136 14.38 -2.25 -1.99
N THR A 137 14.34 -3.59 -1.87
CA THR A 137 15.11 -4.54 -2.70
C THR A 137 14.27 -5.45 -3.59
N ALA A 138 12.96 -5.56 -3.35
CA ALA A 138 12.04 -6.34 -4.16
C ALA A 138 11.95 -5.82 -5.61
N GLU A 139 11.71 -6.74 -6.54
CA GLU A 139 11.26 -6.41 -7.90
C GLU A 139 9.81 -5.89 -7.84
N GLU A 140 9.40 -5.00 -8.75
CA GLU A 140 8.01 -4.56 -8.79
C GLU A 140 7.09 -5.60 -9.44
N ASP A 141 6.09 -6.08 -8.69
CA ASP A 141 5.06 -6.99 -9.18
C ASP A 141 3.71 -6.68 -8.50
N PRO A 142 2.69 -6.18 -9.24
CA PRO A 142 1.39 -5.85 -8.68
C PRO A 142 0.61 -7.07 -8.16
N ASP A 143 0.91 -8.27 -8.67
CA ASP A 143 0.28 -9.53 -8.28
C ASP A 143 1.20 -10.38 -7.39
N GLY A 144 2.34 -9.81 -6.97
CA GLY A 144 3.40 -10.48 -6.23
C GLY A 144 3.16 -10.56 -4.72
N THR A 145 4.24 -10.81 -3.99
CA THR A 145 4.34 -10.76 -2.54
C THR A 145 4.07 -9.36 -1.98
N THR A 146 3.85 -9.25 -0.67
CA THR A 146 3.69 -7.94 -0.01
C THR A 146 4.84 -6.98 -0.30
N ALA A 147 6.08 -7.47 -0.33
CA ALA A 147 7.25 -6.63 -0.63
C ALA A 147 7.18 -6.05 -2.06
N GLU A 148 6.83 -6.88 -3.03
CA GLU A 148 6.72 -6.52 -4.45
C GLU A 148 5.52 -5.60 -4.71
N ARG A 149 4.39 -5.82 -4.02
CA ARG A 149 3.22 -4.93 -4.09
C ARG A 149 3.48 -3.58 -3.44
N VAL A 150 4.12 -3.53 -2.27
CA VAL A 150 4.51 -2.25 -1.62
C VAL A 150 5.52 -1.52 -2.51
N ARG A 151 6.46 -2.23 -3.14
CA ARG A 151 7.35 -1.64 -4.13
C ARG A 151 6.56 -1.01 -5.28
N TYR A 152 5.64 -1.76 -5.88
CA TYR A 152 4.88 -1.34 -7.05
C TYR A 152 3.90 -0.20 -6.74
N TYR A 153 3.03 -0.36 -5.73
CA TYR A 153 1.94 0.57 -5.47
C TYR A 153 2.30 1.73 -4.56
N VAL A 154 3.24 1.57 -3.62
CA VAL A 154 3.56 2.64 -2.66
C VAL A 154 4.82 3.37 -3.09
N VAL A 155 5.95 2.66 -3.17
CA VAL A 155 7.25 3.29 -3.44
C VAL A 155 7.30 3.86 -4.86
N ASN A 156 6.95 3.06 -5.87
CA ASN A 156 7.02 3.52 -7.26
C ASN A 156 5.98 4.59 -7.57
N ASP A 157 4.78 4.57 -7.00
CA ASP A 157 3.80 5.65 -7.18
C ASP A 157 4.29 6.95 -6.55
N LEU A 158 4.91 6.92 -5.37
CA LEU A 158 5.52 8.11 -4.79
C LEU A 158 6.66 8.64 -5.66
N LEU A 159 7.52 7.77 -6.17
CA LEU A 159 8.58 8.19 -7.10
C LEU A 159 8.00 8.76 -8.39
N LEU A 160 6.97 8.12 -8.95
CA LEU A 160 6.25 8.61 -10.12
C LEU A 160 5.65 9.99 -9.87
N ALA A 161 5.02 10.20 -8.71
CA ALA A 161 4.52 11.50 -8.31
C ALA A 161 5.64 12.52 -8.37
N LEU A 162 6.75 12.27 -7.67
CA LEU A 162 7.89 13.17 -7.61
C LEU A 162 8.36 13.55 -9.02
N TYR A 163 8.60 12.57 -9.89
CA TYR A 163 9.06 12.79 -11.27
C TYR A 163 8.04 13.49 -12.18
N ALA A 164 6.74 13.27 -11.96
CA ALA A 164 5.67 13.94 -12.70
C ALA A 164 5.43 15.38 -12.22
N SER A 165 6.08 15.82 -11.14
CA SER A 165 5.96 17.17 -10.59
C SER A 165 7.01 18.14 -11.15
N PRO A 166 6.71 19.44 -11.23
CA PRO A 166 7.72 20.46 -11.53
C PRO A 166 8.95 20.38 -10.61
N THR A 167 8.73 20.15 -9.31
CA THR A 167 9.80 20.07 -8.30
C THR A 167 10.74 18.89 -8.53
N GLY A 168 10.21 17.70 -8.81
CA GLY A 168 11.06 16.56 -9.14
C GLY A 168 11.71 16.69 -10.53
N GLY A 169 11.05 17.36 -11.47
CA GLY A 169 11.65 17.72 -12.75
C GLY A 169 12.86 18.64 -12.61
N GLU A 170 12.80 19.65 -11.74
CA GLU A 170 13.94 20.53 -11.42
C GLU A 170 15.08 19.76 -10.75
N LEU A 171 14.79 18.86 -9.80
CA LEU A 171 15.80 18.06 -9.09
C LEU A 171 16.61 17.13 -10.01
N VAL A 172 16.04 16.70 -11.13
CA VAL A 172 16.72 15.84 -12.12
C VAL A 172 17.15 16.58 -13.38
N GLY A 173 17.15 17.92 -13.34
CA GLY A 173 17.66 18.76 -14.43
C GLY A 173 16.79 18.79 -15.68
N ILE A 174 15.51 18.41 -15.58
CA ILE A 174 14.49 18.59 -16.61
C ILE A 174 13.58 19.76 -16.21
N GLU A 175 14.07 20.99 -16.39
CA GLU A 175 13.26 22.22 -16.28
C GLU A 175 12.21 22.29 -17.42
N ASN A 176 11.21 21.39 -17.38
CA ASN A 176 9.88 21.37 -18.01
C ASN A 176 9.42 19.92 -18.28
N PRO A 177 8.62 19.31 -17.40
CA PRO A 177 7.91 18.07 -17.72
C PRO A 177 6.98 18.24 -18.92
N GLN A 178 6.69 17.15 -19.64
CA GLN A 178 5.72 17.16 -20.73
C GLN A 178 4.32 17.54 -20.21
N GLY A 179 3.75 18.65 -20.71
CA GLY A 179 2.42 19.15 -20.33
C GLY A 179 2.40 20.53 -19.65
N HIS A 180 3.55 21.10 -19.29
CA HIS A 180 3.61 22.47 -18.73
C HIS A 180 3.75 23.57 -19.81
N PRO A 181 3.14 24.76 -19.61
CA PRO A 181 3.32 25.90 -20.52
C PRO A 181 4.79 26.34 -20.53
N GLY A 182 5.48 26.19 -21.67
CA GLY A 182 6.88 26.63 -21.85
C GLY A 182 7.88 25.54 -22.25
N GLY A 183 7.51 24.25 -22.16
CA GLY A 183 8.43 23.13 -22.42
C GLY A 183 9.00 22.99 -23.84
N ALA A 184 8.51 23.76 -24.81
CA ALA A 184 9.01 23.74 -26.19
C ALA A 184 10.14 24.75 -26.49
N GLU A 185 10.54 25.59 -25.53
CA GLU A 185 11.66 26.54 -25.74
C GLU A 185 13.02 25.94 -25.34
N SER A 186 13.08 25.13 -24.28
CA SER A 186 14.33 24.53 -23.79
C SER A 186 14.98 23.57 -24.81
N TYR A 187 14.19 22.88 -25.64
CA TYR A 187 14.71 22.00 -26.69
C TYR A 187 15.24 22.73 -27.95
N ARG A 188 15.08 24.05 -28.04
CA ARG A 188 15.45 24.81 -29.25
C ARG A 188 16.85 25.41 -29.23
N ARG A 189 17.55 25.41 -28.09
CA ARG A 189 18.97 25.82 -28.04
C ARG A 189 19.85 24.62 -27.75
N GLY A 190 20.50 24.13 -28.80
CA GLY A 190 21.62 23.18 -28.66
C GLY A 190 22.77 23.78 -27.84
N PRO A 191 23.68 22.92 -27.32
CA PRO A 191 24.79 23.35 -26.49
C PRO A 191 25.74 24.29 -27.27
N LYS A 192 26.32 25.25 -26.56
CA LYS A 192 27.40 26.12 -27.08
C LYS A 192 28.76 25.45 -26.90
#